data_AF-A0A967K4P1-F1
#
_entry.id   AF-A0A967K4P1-F1
#
_cell.length_a   1.000
_cell.length_b   1.000
_cell.length_c   1.000
_cell.angle_alpha   90.00
_cell.angle_beta   90.00
_cell.angle_gamma   90.00
#
_symmetry.space_group_name_H-M   'P 1'
#
loop_
_entity.id
_entity.type
_entity.pdbx_description
1 polymer ?
#
loop_
_entity_poly.entity_id
_entity_poly.type
_entity_poly.pdbx_seq_one_letter_code
_entity_poly.pdbx_strand_id
1 'polypeptide(L)'
;MSLKKLIKGLRNESRPEKKCKKALWRQLDHQFDHMYPGAQRLVPRPAVIIAVVVLIAVGVGTSAYAYESPEVVEGHPLHFLKQNIENFEGKLKFSPEKKAQWHLKMQDRRMTEAEHFVDKNDFRKNLFEKGVGEMGQGLDEVKRIKLKDKRQEMLEHISAMEQKHIEMLQQIKPQLSEYSQQVIERIIAEHTKRIQEKVRGFETDEQEQFMPLKMRRFRIMHVGTSGINSSSDVIVTADALPDEFGNVQILMLQP
;
A
#
# COMPACT_ATOMS: atom_id res chain seq x y z
N MET A 1 64.00 1.84 -33.13
CA MET A 1 62.72 2.52 -33.41
C MET A 1 61.64 1.87 -32.54
N SER A 2 60.88 2.61 -31.72
CA SER A 2 59.96 1.99 -30.74
C SER A 2 58.65 1.52 -31.39
N LEU A 3 58.20 0.32 -31.03
CA LEU A 3 56.97 -0.34 -31.54
C LEU A 3 55.74 0.59 -31.48
N LYS A 4 55.67 1.45 -30.45
CA LYS A 4 54.59 2.43 -30.28
C LYS A 4 54.55 3.46 -31.41
N LYS A 5 55.71 3.86 -31.97
CA LYS A 5 55.77 4.80 -33.10
C LYS A 5 55.28 4.15 -34.41
N LEU A 6 55.64 2.88 -34.65
CA LEU A 6 55.18 2.12 -35.81
C LEU A 6 53.65 1.90 -35.79
N ILE A 7 53.10 1.47 -34.65
CA ILE A 7 51.65 1.29 -34.49
C ILE A 7 50.90 2.62 -34.67
N LYS A 8 51.46 3.73 -34.16
CA LYS A 8 50.86 5.06 -34.32
C LYS A 8 50.90 5.55 -35.78
N GLY A 9 51.97 5.23 -36.52
CA GLY A 9 52.09 5.52 -37.95
C GLY A 9 51.05 4.76 -38.75
N LEU A 10 50.99 3.43 -38.59
CA LEU A 10 50.01 2.58 -39.26
C LEU A 10 48.57 3.00 -38.96
N ARG A 11 48.26 3.39 -37.71
CA ARG A 11 46.94 3.89 -37.31
C ARG A 11 46.57 5.22 -37.98
N ASN A 12 47.55 6.07 -38.27
CA ASN A 12 47.31 7.33 -38.95
C ASN A 12 47.18 7.14 -40.47
N GLU A 13 47.90 6.20 -41.05
CA GLU A 13 47.81 5.85 -42.48
C GLU A 13 46.51 5.09 -42.81
N SER A 14 46.02 4.26 -41.90
CA SER A 14 44.74 3.55 -42.04
C SER A 14 43.51 4.39 -41.67
N ARG A 15 43.68 5.67 -41.30
CA ARG A 15 42.54 6.57 -41.11
C ARG A 15 41.96 6.93 -42.48
N PRO A 16 40.70 6.58 -42.77
CA PRO A 16 40.08 6.94 -44.03
C PRO A 16 40.09 8.47 -44.17
N GLU A 17 40.38 8.94 -45.37
CA GLU A 17 40.35 10.38 -45.65
C GLU A 17 39.01 10.98 -45.24
N LYS A 18 39.02 12.24 -44.78
CA LYS A 18 37.80 12.95 -44.36
C LYS A 18 36.70 12.90 -45.43
N LYS A 19 37.10 12.90 -46.72
CA LYS A 19 36.20 12.77 -47.87
C LYS A 19 35.51 11.40 -47.93
N CYS A 20 36.27 10.31 -47.77
CA CYS A 20 35.75 8.95 -47.72
C CYS A 20 34.76 8.79 -46.56
N LYS A 21 35.13 9.26 -45.36
CA LYS A 21 34.23 9.22 -44.20
C LYS A 21 32.93 9.97 -44.48
N LYS A 22 32.99 11.17 -45.07
CA LYS A 22 31.79 11.97 -45.40
C LYS A 22 30.92 11.31 -46.48
N ALA A 23 31.54 10.67 -47.48
CA ALA A 23 30.82 9.93 -48.52
C ALA A 23 30.11 8.70 -47.93
N LEU A 24 30.79 7.94 -47.07
CA LEU A 24 30.23 6.80 -46.37
C LEU A 24 29.04 7.21 -45.50
N TRP A 25 29.15 8.31 -44.73
CA TRP A 25 28.05 8.82 -43.94
C TRP A 25 26.83 9.20 -44.78
N ARG A 26 27.03 9.85 -45.94
CA ARG A 26 25.92 10.17 -46.84
C ARG A 26 25.24 8.93 -47.40
N GLN A 27 25.99 7.88 -47.71
CA GLN A 27 25.42 6.61 -48.17
C GLN A 27 24.64 5.91 -47.06
N LEU A 28 25.17 5.90 -45.83
CA LEU A 28 24.46 5.38 -44.66
C LEU A 28 23.17 6.14 -44.39
N ASP A 29 23.21 7.48 -44.45
CA ASP A 29 22.04 8.34 -44.24
C ASP A 29 20.95 8.06 -45.30
N HIS A 30 21.35 7.98 -46.56
CA HIS A 30 20.44 7.65 -47.67
C HIS A 30 19.84 6.24 -47.55
N GLN A 31 20.63 5.24 -47.13
CA GLN A 31 20.12 3.89 -46.91
C GLN A 31 19.18 3.82 -45.70
N PHE A 32 19.49 4.57 -44.65
CA PHE A 32 18.65 4.65 -43.46
C PHE A 32 17.29 5.30 -43.77
N ASP A 33 17.28 6.37 -44.56
CA ASP A 33 16.05 7.05 -45.01
C ASP A 33 15.16 6.17 -45.86
N HIS A 34 15.78 5.36 -46.71
CA HIS A 34 15.05 4.41 -47.55
C HIS A 34 14.47 3.25 -46.73
N MET A 35 15.16 2.79 -45.68
CA MET A 35 14.66 1.71 -44.81
C MET A 35 13.61 2.20 -43.80
N TYR A 36 13.69 3.46 -43.36
CA TYR A 36 12.80 4.03 -42.35
C TYR A 36 12.22 5.38 -42.79
N PRO A 37 11.37 5.40 -43.85
CA PRO A 37 10.74 6.62 -44.32
C PRO A 37 9.88 7.24 -43.21
N GLY A 38 10.34 8.37 -42.65
CA GLY A 38 9.69 9.08 -41.54
C GLY A 38 10.47 9.13 -40.22
N ALA A 39 11.52 8.30 -40.04
CA ALA A 39 12.29 8.26 -38.80
C ALA A 39 13.24 9.47 -38.61
N GLN A 40 13.61 10.18 -39.67
CA GLN A 40 14.44 11.39 -39.58
C GLN A 40 13.82 12.54 -38.77
N ARG A 41 12.49 12.54 -38.57
CA ARG A 41 11.82 13.51 -37.68
C ARG A 41 12.00 13.18 -36.19
N LEU A 42 12.51 12.00 -35.87
CA LEU A 42 12.60 11.48 -34.50
C LEU A 42 14.02 11.35 -33.97
N VAL A 43 15.07 11.69 -34.74
CA VAL A 43 16.43 11.76 -34.19
C VAL A 43 16.48 13.02 -33.31
N PRO A 44 16.46 12.90 -31.96
CA PRO A 44 16.43 14.06 -31.11
C PRO A 44 17.75 14.80 -31.34
N ARG A 45 17.67 16.08 -31.72
CA ARG A 45 18.85 16.94 -31.78
C ARG A 45 19.61 16.80 -30.45
N PRO A 46 20.95 16.85 -30.41
CA PRO A 46 21.70 16.70 -29.16
C PRO A 46 21.23 17.67 -28.07
N ALA A 47 20.71 18.85 -28.46
CA ALA A 47 20.04 19.79 -27.57
C ALA A 47 18.78 19.22 -26.88
N VAL A 48 17.97 18.42 -27.58
CA VAL A 48 16.79 17.73 -27.01
C VAL A 48 17.23 16.66 -26.02
N ILE A 49 18.28 15.89 -26.33
CA ILE A 49 18.83 14.89 -25.39
C ILE A 49 19.32 15.58 -24.12
N ILE A 50 20.09 16.66 -24.24
CA ILE A 50 20.58 17.44 -23.10
C ILE A 50 19.41 18.03 -22.30
N ALA A 51 18.40 18.60 -22.97
CA ALA A 51 17.21 19.13 -22.30
C ALA A 51 16.45 18.04 -21.54
N VAL A 52 16.30 16.83 -22.12
CA VAL A 52 15.67 15.69 -21.45
C VAL A 52 16.50 15.21 -20.26
N VAL A 53 17.82 15.13 -20.38
CA VAL A 53 18.71 14.74 -19.27
C VAL A 53 18.67 15.76 -18.15
N VAL A 54 18.68 17.06 -18.45
CA VAL A 54 18.53 18.13 -17.44
C VAL A 54 17.16 18.08 -16.79
N LEU A 55 16.10 17.86 -17.57
CA LEU A 55 14.73 17.72 -17.05
C LEU A 55 14.60 16.49 -16.14
N ILE A 56 15.26 15.38 -16.48
CA ILE A 56 15.33 14.19 -15.63
C ILE A 56 16.18 14.48 -14.38
N ALA A 57 17.35 15.12 -14.50
CA ALA A 57 18.23 15.38 -13.36
C ALA A 57 17.59 16.34 -12.34
N VAL A 58 16.98 17.43 -12.82
CA VAL A 58 16.23 18.38 -11.99
C VAL A 58 14.95 17.71 -11.48
N GLY A 59 14.28 16.91 -12.31
CA GLY A 59 13.09 16.16 -11.94
C GLY A 59 13.33 15.12 -10.86
N VAL A 60 14.44 14.37 -10.89
CA VAL A 60 14.76 13.31 -9.92
C VAL A 60 15.08 13.91 -8.55
N GLY A 61 15.86 14.99 -8.49
CA GLY A 61 16.16 15.66 -7.22
C GLY A 61 14.92 16.30 -6.58
N THR A 62 14.11 16.99 -7.39
CA THR A 62 12.89 17.65 -6.90
C THR A 62 11.75 16.68 -6.59
N SER A 63 11.62 15.57 -7.32
CA SER A 63 10.60 14.54 -7.06
C SER A 63 10.91 13.73 -5.80
N ALA A 64 12.17 13.36 -5.58
CA ALA A 64 12.58 12.68 -4.35
C ALA A 64 12.31 13.56 -3.11
N TYR A 65 12.69 14.84 -3.17
CA TYR A 65 12.37 15.80 -2.11
C TYR A 65 10.86 15.98 -1.94
N ALA A 66 10.11 16.18 -3.04
CA ALA A 66 8.66 16.37 -2.98
C ALA A 66 7.93 15.17 -2.36
N TYR A 67 8.45 13.96 -2.57
CA TYR A 67 7.82 12.73 -2.12
C TYR A 67 8.17 12.33 -0.69
N GLU A 68 9.42 12.53 -0.26
CA GLU A 68 9.89 12.14 1.08
C GLU A 68 9.83 13.28 2.12
N SER A 69 9.79 14.55 1.71
CA SER A 69 9.82 15.66 2.66
C SER A 69 8.48 15.79 3.41
N PRO A 70 8.49 15.81 4.77
CA PRO A 70 7.30 16.05 5.58
C PRO A 70 6.79 17.50 5.44
N GLU A 71 7.61 18.42 4.95
CA GLU A 71 7.21 19.83 4.72
C GLU A 71 6.32 19.99 3.47
N VAL A 72 6.30 18.99 2.58
CA VAL A 72 5.52 19.02 1.34
C VAL A 72 4.11 18.53 1.65
N VAL A 73 3.33 19.44 2.24
CA VAL A 73 1.94 19.28 2.67
C VAL A 73 0.97 20.09 1.78
N GLU A 74 -0.34 19.96 2.01
CA GLU A 74 -1.37 20.67 1.26
C GLU A 74 -1.20 22.21 1.34
N GLY A 75 -0.91 22.83 0.19
CA GLY A 75 -0.57 24.25 0.07
C GLY A 75 0.88 24.49 -0.37
N HIS A 76 1.76 23.49 -0.24
CA HIS A 76 3.11 23.57 -0.78
C HIS A 76 3.10 23.47 -2.32
N PRO A 77 3.91 24.27 -3.06
CA PRO A 77 3.94 24.25 -4.52
C PRO A 77 4.22 22.86 -5.12
N LEU A 78 4.97 22.01 -4.42
CA LEU A 78 5.31 20.65 -4.86
C LEU A 78 4.28 19.58 -4.43
N HIS A 79 3.21 19.94 -3.72
CA HIS A 79 2.23 18.97 -3.23
C HIS A 79 1.48 18.26 -4.37
N PHE A 80 1.19 18.96 -5.48
CA PHE A 80 0.60 18.32 -6.65
C PHE A 80 1.50 17.19 -7.19
N LEU A 81 2.82 17.39 -7.15
CA LEU A 81 3.77 16.41 -7.63
C LEU A 81 3.79 15.18 -6.70
N LYS A 82 3.80 15.41 -5.39
CA LYS A 82 3.68 14.35 -4.37
C LYS A 82 2.44 13.49 -4.61
N GLN A 83 1.27 14.12 -4.76
CA GLN A 83 0.01 13.41 -5.02
C GLN A 83 0.04 12.59 -6.31
N ASN A 84 0.63 13.11 -7.38
CA ASN A 84 0.75 12.37 -8.64
C ASN A 84 1.66 11.15 -8.50
N ILE A 85 2.77 11.28 -7.78
CA ILE A 85 3.68 10.16 -7.50
C ILE A 85 2.99 9.10 -6.64
N GLU A 86 2.28 9.51 -5.59
CA GLU A 86 1.52 8.61 -4.71
C GLU A 86 0.43 7.85 -5.48
N ASN A 87 -0.34 8.55 -6.31
CA ASN A 87 -1.36 7.94 -7.17
C ASN A 87 -0.76 6.94 -8.18
N PHE A 88 0.39 7.27 -8.77
CA PHE A 88 1.09 6.37 -9.68
C PHE A 88 1.61 5.13 -8.94
N GLU A 89 2.21 5.32 -7.77
CA GLU A 89 2.66 4.22 -6.93
C GLU A 89 1.50 3.27 -6.57
N GLY A 90 0.34 3.80 -6.17
CA GLY A 90 -0.83 3.00 -5.83
C GLY A 90 -1.32 2.16 -7.01
N LYS A 91 -1.34 2.73 -8.21
CA LYS A 91 -1.73 2.02 -9.45
C LYS A 91 -0.78 0.87 -9.81
N LEU A 92 0.48 0.94 -9.40
CA LEU A 92 1.48 -0.12 -9.63
C LEU A 92 1.38 -1.29 -8.65
N LYS A 93 0.56 -1.20 -7.59
CA LYS A 93 0.37 -2.29 -6.63
C LYS A 93 -0.70 -3.26 -7.16
N PHE A 94 -0.28 -4.42 -7.65
CA PHE A 94 -1.19 -5.40 -8.25
C PHE A 94 -1.76 -6.43 -7.26
N SER A 95 -1.01 -6.82 -6.23
CA SER A 95 -1.45 -7.81 -5.24
C SER A 95 -2.22 -7.15 -4.08
N PRO A 96 -3.24 -7.82 -3.49
CA PRO A 96 -3.96 -7.30 -2.33
C PRO A 96 -3.06 -6.92 -1.16
N GLU A 97 -2.03 -7.73 -0.88
CA GLU A 97 -1.02 -7.46 0.15
C GLU A 97 -0.30 -6.12 -0.07
N LYS A 98 0.25 -5.92 -1.26
CA LYS A 98 0.91 -4.65 -1.64
C LYS A 98 -0.04 -3.45 -1.66
N LYS A 99 -1.32 -3.65 -1.98
CA LYS A 99 -2.34 -2.59 -1.94
C LYS A 99 -2.67 -2.22 -0.50
N ALA A 100 -2.88 -3.20 0.37
CA ALA A 100 -3.07 -2.99 1.80
C ALA A 100 -1.88 -2.20 2.38
N GLN A 101 -0.65 -2.65 2.15
CA GLN A 101 0.56 -1.94 2.58
C GLN A 101 0.64 -0.50 2.04
N TRP A 102 0.23 -0.27 0.79
CA TRP A 102 0.22 1.07 0.23
C TRP A 102 -0.81 1.98 0.91
N HIS A 103 -2.03 1.50 1.15
CA HIS A 103 -3.05 2.23 1.90
C HIS A 103 -2.60 2.53 3.34
N LEU A 104 -1.96 1.57 4.01
CA LEU A 104 -1.37 1.76 5.33
C LEU A 104 -0.27 2.82 5.34
N LYS A 105 0.59 2.83 4.32
CA LYS A 105 1.58 3.90 4.12
C LYS A 105 0.91 5.25 3.90
N MET A 106 -0.17 5.31 3.12
CA MET A 106 -0.92 6.55 2.88
C MET A 106 -1.60 7.04 4.17
N GLN A 107 -2.16 6.14 4.98
CA GLN A 107 -2.72 6.47 6.29
C GLN A 107 -1.69 7.16 7.19
N ASP A 108 -0.53 6.53 7.42
CA ASP A 108 0.55 7.09 8.27
C ASP A 108 1.00 8.46 7.74
N ARG A 109 1.16 8.60 6.41
CA ARG A 109 1.46 9.89 5.78
C ARG A 109 0.40 10.96 6.05
N ARG A 110 -0.90 10.64 5.92
CA ARG A 110 -1.97 11.63 6.18
C ARG A 110 -2.03 12.01 7.65
N MET A 111 -1.72 11.08 8.56
CA MET A 111 -1.64 11.36 10.00
C MET A 111 -0.47 12.28 10.32
N THR A 112 0.72 12.04 9.76
CA THR A 112 1.88 12.95 9.91
C THR A 112 1.64 14.32 9.30
N GLU A 113 1.00 14.39 8.11
CA GLU A 113 0.61 15.68 7.52
C GLU A 113 -0.36 16.43 8.43
N ALA A 114 -1.33 15.73 9.04
CA ALA A 114 -2.29 16.32 9.95
C ALA A 114 -1.63 16.85 11.23
N GLU A 115 -0.71 16.09 11.82
CA GLU A 115 0.10 16.50 12.97
C GLU A 115 0.87 17.79 12.70
N HIS A 116 1.58 17.86 11.57
CA HIS A 116 2.32 19.06 11.17
C HIS A 116 1.43 20.32 11.04
N PHE A 117 0.15 20.16 10.69
CA PHE A 117 -0.79 21.29 10.67
C PHE A 117 -1.29 21.67 12.06
N VAL A 118 -1.42 20.72 12.98
CA VAL A 118 -1.76 21.03 14.37
C VAL A 118 -0.63 21.79 15.06
N ASP A 119 0.63 21.46 14.79
CA ASP A 119 1.79 22.23 15.30
C ASP A 119 1.74 23.71 14.86
N LYS A 120 1.05 24.00 13.75
CA LYS A 120 0.84 25.36 13.22
C LYS A 120 -0.49 25.99 13.65
N ASN A 121 -1.20 25.38 14.60
CA ASN A 121 -2.55 25.76 15.04
C ASN A 121 -3.59 25.78 13.89
N ASP A 122 -3.40 24.99 12.84
CA ASP A 122 -4.30 24.89 11.68
C ASP A 122 -4.97 23.51 11.65
N PHE A 123 -6.05 23.31 12.41
CA PHE A 123 -6.70 22.00 12.44
C PHE A 123 -7.40 21.66 11.11
N ARG A 124 -6.87 20.67 10.39
CA ARG A 124 -7.40 20.20 9.10
C ARG A 124 -8.13 18.86 9.20
N LYS A 125 -9.43 18.92 9.45
CA LYS A 125 -10.32 17.74 9.56
C LYS A 125 -10.19 16.77 8.37
N ASN A 126 -10.08 17.30 7.16
CA ASN A 126 -10.01 16.52 5.93
C ASN A 126 -8.81 15.55 5.88
N LEU A 127 -7.68 15.88 6.52
CA LEU A 127 -6.50 15.00 6.54
C LEU A 127 -6.73 13.79 7.44
N PHE A 128 -7.33 13.99 8.61
CA PHE A 128 -7.72 12.89 9.50
C PHE A 128 -8.75 11.98 8.83
N GLU A 129 -9.78 12.55 8.20
CA GLU A 129 -10.79 11.77 7.45
C GLU A 129 -10.18 10.97 6.30
N LYS A 130 -9.23 11.56 5.55
CA LYS A 130 -8.47 10.84 4.51
C LYS A 130 -7.67 9.70 5.12
N GLY A 131 -6.97 9.92 6.24
CA GLY A 131 -6.22 8.87 6.93
C GLY A 131 -7.11 7.69 7.35
N VAL A 132 -8.28 7.97 7.94
CA VAL A 132 -9.28 6.93 8.28
C VAL A 132 -9.80 6.22 7.03
N GLY A 133 -10.02 6.97 5.95
CA GLY A 133 -10.44 6.42 4.66
C GLY A 133 -9.42 5.43 4.07
N GLU A 134 -8.15 5.81 4.05
CA GLU A 134 -7.05 4.95 3.58
C GLU A 134 -6.96 3.67 4.40
N MET A 135 -7.06 3.76 5.74
CA MET A 135 -7.09 2.56 6.57
C MET A 135 -8.27 1.63 6.24
N GLY A 136 -9.45 2.23 6.02
CA GLY A 136 -10.63 1.50 5.60
C GLY A 136 -10.39 0.69 4.32
N GLN A 137 -9.79 1.32 3.31
CA GLN A 137 -9.40 0.68 2.05
C GLN A 137 -8.32 -0.39 2.27
N GLY A 138 -7.34 -0.14 3.14
CA GLY A 138 -6.33 -1.11 3.54
C GLY A 138 -6.96 -2.40 4.10
N LEU A 139 -7.89 -2.28 5.04
CA LEU A 139 -8.62 -3.41 5.62
C LEU A 139 -9.45 -4.18 4.58
N ASP A 140 -10.04 -3.50 3.60
CA ASP A 140 -10.78 -4.17 2.51
C ASP A 140 -9.86 -4.96 1.58
N GLU A 141 -8.63 -4.49 1.36
CA GLU A 141 -7.62 -5.25 0.62
C GLU A 141 -7.07 -6.42 1.45
N VAL A 142 -6.97 -6.29 2.77
CA VAL A 142 -6.61 -7.41 3.68
C VAL A 142 -7.62 -8.56 3.58
N LYS A 143 -8.92 -8.27 3.51
CA LYS A 143 -9.98 -9.28 3.27
C LYS A 143 -9.75 -10.11 2.01
N ARG A 144 -9.12 -9.52 1.00
CA ARG A 144 -8.84 -10.18 -0.29
C ARG A 144 -7.55 -11.03 -0.27
N ILE A 145 -6.75 -10.98 0.80
CA ILE A 145 -5.55 -11.81 0.95
C ILE A 145 -5.98 -13.26 1.21
N LYS A 146 -5.56 -14.19 0.35
CA LYS A 146 -5.96 -15.61 0.42
C LYS A 146 -5.24 -16.40 1.51
N LEU A 147 -3.99 -16.06 1.80
CA LEU A 147 -3.16 -16.76 2.79
C LEU A 147 -3.51 -16.25 4.19
N LYS A 148 -3.98 -17.15 5.06
CA LYS A 148 -4.41 -16.81 6.42
C LYS A 148 -3.29 -16.18 7.25
N ASP A 149 -2.11 -16.79 7.26
CA ASP A 149 -0.97 -16.30 8.04
C ASP A 149 -0.58 -14.86 7.65
N LYS A 150 -0.50 -14.59 6.33
CA LYS A 150 -0.24 -13.23 5.82
C LYS A 150 -1.35 -12.23 6.15
N ARG A 151 -2.60 -12.68 6.12
CA ARG A 151 -3.75 -11.85 6.47
C ARG A 151 -3.66 -11.47 7.95
N GLN A 152 -3.39 -12.44 8.81
CA GLN A 152 -3.23 -12.24 10.25
C GLN A 152 -2.06 -11.31 10.56
N GLU A 153 -0.89 -11.52 9.96
CA GLU A 153 0.27 -10.63 10.06
C GLU A 153 -0.10 -9.19 9.69
N MET A 154 -0.86 -9.00 8.60
CA MET A 154 -1.29 -7.66 8.20
C MET A 154 -2.30 -7.05 9.17
N LEU A 155 -3.21 -7.85 9.76
CA LEU A 155 -4.14 -7.37 10.78
C LEU A 155 -3.43 -6.91 12.05
N GLU A 156 -2.41 -7.65 12.49
CA GLU A 156 -1.55 -7.28 13.62
C GLU A 156 -0.77 -6.00 13.35
N HIS A 157 -0.25 -5.84 12.12
CA HIS A 157 0.40 -4.61 11.72
C HIS A 157 -0.57 -3.41 11.72
N ILE A 158 -1.81 -3.61 11.27
CA ILE A 158 -2.85 -2.56 11.27
C ILE A 158 -3.21 -2.15 12.70
N SER A 159 -3.41 -3.11 13.61
CA SER A 159 -3.73 -2.81 15.00
C SER A 159 -2.60 -2.05 15.71
N ALA A 160 -1.34 -2.42 15.45
CA ALA A 160 -0.19 -1.70 15.98
C ALA A 160 -0.11 -0.25 15.47
N MET A 161 -0.34 -0.02 14.18
CA MET A 161 -0.36 1.34 13.64
C MET A 161 -1.56 2.15 14.13
N GLU A 162 -2.73 1.55 14.29
CA GLU A 162 -3.90 2.20 14.88
C GLU A 162 -3.58 2.69 16.28
N GLN A 163 -3.01 1.82 17.12
CA GLN A 163 -2.66 2.17 18.49
C GLN A 163 -1.72 3.39 18.53
N LYS A 164 -0.69 3.40 17.68
CA LYS A 164 0.21 4.55 17.49
C LYS A 164 -0.56 5.82 17.10
N HIS A 165 -1.50 5.73 16.16
CA HIS A 165 -2.29 6.90 15.73
C HIS A 165 -3.26 7.39 16.80
N ILE A 166 -3.88 6.49 17.58
CA ILE A 166 -4.75 6.87 18.70
C ILE A 166 -3.92 7.62 19.76
N GLU A 167 -2.74 7.12 20.11
CA GLU A 167 -1.83 7.76 21.06
C GLU A 167 -1.41 9.15 20.57
N MET A 168 -1.03 9.27 19.30
CA MET A 168 -0.73 10.56 18.67
C MET A 168 -1.93 11.52 18.75
N LEU A 169 -3.14 11.06 18.41
CA LEU A 169 -4.36 11.89 18.50
C LEU A 169 -4.65 12.34 19.94
N GLN A 170 -4.41 11.47 20.93
CA GLN A 170 -4.57 11.81 22.34
C GLN A 170 -3.56 12.86 22.80
N GLN A 171 -2.31 12.79 22.31
CA GLN A 171 -1.25 13.76 22.61
C GLN A 171 -1.54 15.14 21.98
N ILE A 172 -2.12 15.15 20.78
CA ILE A 172 -2.42 16.37 20.04
C ILE A 172 -3.73 17.02 20.51
N LYS A 173 -4.71 16.24 20.98
CA LYS A 173 -6.00 16.71 21.49
C LYS A 173 -5.93 17.93 22.43
N PRO A 174 -5.09 17.99 23.49
CA PRO A 174 -5.06 19.14 24.39
C PRO A 174 -4.56 20.45 23.75
N GLN A 175 -3.88 20.36 22.61
CA GLN A 175 -3.36 21.53 21.89
C GLN A 175 -4.42 22.21 21.01
N LEU A 176 -5.59 21.57 20.87
CA LEU A 176 -6.63 21.96 19.94
C LEU A 176 -7.77 22.71 20.63
N SER A 177 -8.50 23.50 19.83
CA SER A 177 -9.74 24.14 20.26
C SER A 177 -10.78 23.09 20.70
N GLU A 178 -11.70 23.46 21.60
CA GLU A 178 -12.74 22.56 22.10
C GLU A 178 -13.58 21.92 20.98
N TYR A 179 -13.90 22.70 19.93
CA TYR A 179 -14.57 22.18 18.74
C TYR A 179 -13.74 21.10 18.03
N SER A 180 -12.46 21.34 17.81
CA SER A 180 -11.54 20.38 17.19
C SER A 180 -11.36 19.12 18.04
N GLN A 181 -11.36 19.25 19.37
CA GLN A 181 -11.32 18.09 20.28
C GLN A 181 -12.54 17.19 20.11
N GLN A 182 -13.75 17.75 20.04
CA GLN A 182 -14.97 16.98 19.77
C GLN A 182 -14.93 16.28 18.41
N VAL A 183 -14.35 16.94 17.40
CA VAL A 183 -14.16 16.33 16.08
C VAL A 183 -13.20 15.15 16.15
N ILE A 184 -12.05 15.29 16.83
CA ILE A 184 -11.11 14.18 17.03
C ILE A 184 -11.75 13.03 17.78
N GLU A 185 -12.51 13.29 18.85
CA GLU A 185 -13.21 12.24 19.60
C GLU A 185 -14.17 11.45 18.71
N ARG A 186 -14.93 12.13 17.85
CA ARG A 186 -15.80 11.46 16.87
C ARG A 186 -14.99 10.62 15.89
N ILE A 187 -13.87 11.14 15.40
CA ILE A 187 -12.99 10.41 14.48
C ILE A 187 -12.41 9.16 15.16
N ILE A 188 -11.91 9.27 16.40
CA ILE A 188 -11.42 8.13 17.19
C ILE A 188 -12.54 7.11 17.39
N ALA A 189 -13.72 7.54 17.84
CA ALA A 189 -14.85 6.64 18.08
C ALA A 189 -15.30 5.91 16.80
N GLU A 190 -15.39 6.63 15.68
CA GLU A 190 -15.70 6.04 14.37
C GLU A 190 -14.63 5.04 13.93
N HIS A 191 -13.36 5.36 14.16
CA HIS A 191 -12.22 4.52 13.81
C HIS A 191 -12.22 3.21 14.59
N THR A 192 -12.33 3.29 15.91
CA THR A 192 -12.41 2.12 16.80
C THR A 192 -13.60 1.25 16.44
N LYS A 193 -14.77 1.85 16.17
CA LYS A 193 -15.97 1.11 15.76
C LYS A 193 -15.75 0.38 14.43
N ARG A 194 -15.22 1.05 13.41
CA ARG A 194 -14.97 0.44 12.09
C ARG A 194 -14.02 -0.74 12.18
N ILE A 195 -12.98 -0.64 13.01
CA ILE A 195 -12.04 -1.74 13.19
C ILE A 195 -12.70 -2.90 13.93
N GLN A 196 -13.42 -2.65 15.02
CA GLN A 196 -14.15 -3.71 15.71
C GLN A 196 -15.14 -4.44 14.78
N GLU A 197 -15.87 -3.71 13.94
CA GLU A 197 -16.78 -4.29 12.95
C GLU A 197 -16.02 -5.12 11.90
N LYS A 198 -14.90 -4.63 11.39
CA LYS A 198 -14.11 -5.36 10.39
C LYS A 198 -13.45 -6.59 10.99
N VAL A 199 -12.84 -6.49 12.17
CA VAL A 199 -12.22 -7.61 12.93
C VAL A 199 -13.25 -8.70 13.21
N ARG A 200 -14.43 -8.36 13.72
CA ARG A 200 -15.53 -9.33 13.89
C ARG A 200 -15.95 -9.98 12.59
N GLY A 201 -15.99 -9.22 11.50
CA GLY A 201 -16.28 -9.77 10.17
C GLY A 201 -15.28 -10.84 9.72
N PHE A 202 -14.00 -10.71 10.09
CA PHE A 202 -12.99 -11.74 9.79
C PHE A 202 -13.23 -13.04 10.58
N GLU A 203 -13.66 -12.95 11.84
CA GLU A 203 -13.95 -14.13 12.67
C GLU A 203 -15.16 -14.91 12.13
N THR A 204 -16.22 -14.22 11.73
CA THR A 204 -17.43 -14.84 11.17
C THR A 204 -17.15 -15.51 9.81
N ASP A 205 -16.41 -14.85 8.92
CA ASP A 205 -16.05 -15.40 7.62
C ASP A 205 -15.23 -16.70 7.77
N GLU A 206 -14.35 -16.77 8.78
CA GLU A 206 -13.64 -18.01 9.10
C GLU A 206 -14.60 -19.10 9.60
N GLN A 207 -15.49 -18.79 10.54
CA GLN A 207 -16.46 -19.77 11.05
C GLN A 207 -17.38 -20.32 9.94
N GLU A 208 -17.87 -19.47 9.04
CA GLU A 208 -18.70 -19.91 7.91
C GLU A 208 -17.94 -20.77 6.90
N GLN A 209 -16.65 -20.51 6.66
CA GLN A 209 -15.83 -21.33 5.76
C GLN A 209 -15.61 -22.76 6.30
N PHE A 210 -15.67 -22.96 7.62
CA PHE A 210 -15.54 -24.28 8.26
C PHE A 210 -16.89 -24.99 8.52
N MET A 211 -18.03 -24.28 8.48
CA MET A 211 -19.37 -24.86 8.66
C MET A 211 -19.83 -25.88 7.59
N PRO A 212 -19.46 -25.82 6.29
CA PRO A 212 -19.97 -26.79 5.32
C PRO A 212 -19.34 -28.20 5.39
N LEU A 213 -18.29 -28.41 6.20
CA LEU A 213 -17.64 -29.73 6.32
C LEU A 213 -18.16 -30.58 7.47
N LYS A 214 -18.79 -30.00 8.50
CA LYS A 214 -19.42 -30.78 9.59
C LYS A 214 -20.86 -31.22 9.29
N MET A 215 -21.56 -30.59 8.33
CA MET A 215 -22.96 -30.91 8.01
C MET A 215 -23.18 -31.77 6.75
N ARG A 216 -22.17 -32.49 6.25
CA ARG A 216 -22.33 -33.41 5.09
C ARG A 216 -22.30 -34.91 5.41
N ARG A 217 -22.26 -35.31 6.69
CA ARG A 217 -22.29 -36.73 7.09
C ARG A 217 -23.07 -36.99 8.38
N PHE A 218 -24.33 -36.56 8.45
CA PHE A 218 -25.34 -37.23 9.29
C PHE A 218 -26.68 -37.26 8.54
N ARG A 219 -26.69 -37.88 7.36
CA ARG A 219 -27.91 -38.58 6.93
C ARG A 219 -27.97 -39.82 7.80
N ILE A 220 -28.55 -39.68 8.99
CA ILE A 220 -28.99 -40.81 9.80
C ILE A 220 -29.92 -41.61 8.89
N MET A 221 -29.46 -42.77 8.42
CA MET A 221 -30.36 -43.76 7.86
C MET A 221 -31.27 -44.14 9.02
N HIS A 222 -32.53 -43.74 8.96
CA HIS A 222 -33.57 -44.30 9.81
C HIS A 222 -33.59 -45.82 9.58
N VAL A 223 -32.89 -46.54 10.44
CA VAL A 223 -33.16 -47.96 10.67
C VAL A 223 -34.49 -47.96 11.42
N GLY A 224 -35.52 -48.45 10.75
CA GLY A 224 -36.83 -48.66 11.37
C GLY A 224 -36.68 -49.59 12.56
N THR A 225 -37.19 -49.15 13.70
CA THR A 225 -37.59 -50.05 14.78
C THR A 225 -39.05 -49.77 15.06
N SER A 226 -39.85 -50.74 14.63
CA SER A 226 -41.19 -51.05 15.08
C SER A 226 -41.36 -50.88 16.59
N GLY A 227 -42.59 -50.52 16.97
CA GLY A 227 -42.96 -50.00 18.28
C GLY A 227 -42.60 -50.86 19.48
N ILE A 228 -42.62 -50.21 20.64
CA ILE A 228 -43.13 -50.72 21.91
C ILE A 228 -43.41 -49.50 22.80
N ASN A 229 -44.57 -49.54 23.44
CA ASN A 229 -45.03 -48.62 24.47
C ASN A 229 -44.06 -48.53 25.65
N SER A 230 -44.02 -47.37 26.31
CA SER A 230 -44.13 -47.21 27.77
C SER A 230 -43.25 -46.08 28.29
N SER A 231 -43.95 -45.12 28.89
CA SER A 231 -43.65 -44.33 30.08
C SER A 231 -42.26 -44.44 30.75
N SER A 232 -41.90 -43.31 31.37
CA SER A 232 -40.90 -43.01 32.42
C SER A 232 -39.51 -42.50 32.03
N ASP A 233 -39.21 -41.35 32.67
CA ASP A 233 -37.94 -40.76 33.08
C ASP A 233 -37.01 -40.12 32.02
N VAL A 234 -37.18 -38.81 31.87
CA VAL A 234 -36.17 -37.91 31.29
C VAL A 234 -35.14 -37.59 32.38
N ILE A 235 -34.06 -38.36 32.44
CA ILE A 235 -32.85 -37.98 33.16
C ILE A 235 -32.03 -37.08 32.23
N VAL A 236 -31.96 -35.79 32.54
CA VAL A 236 -31.05 -34.85 31.90
C VAL A 236 -29.65 -35.15 32.44
N THR A 237 -28.86 -35.88 31.65
CA THR A 237 -27.42 -36.01 31.86
C THR A 237 -26.75 -34.79 31.23
N ALA A 238 -26.12 -33.96 32.07
CA ALA A 238 -25.23 -32.90 31.63
C ALA A 238 -23.92 -33.55 31.16
N ASP A 239 -23.71 -33.60 29.85
CA ASP A 239 -22.41 -33.95 29.29
C ASP A 239 -21.39 -32.87 29.66
N ALA A 240 -20.34 -33.32 30.34
CA ALA A 240 -19.16 -32.54 30.65
C ALA A 240 -18.49 -32.09 29.33
N LEU A 241 -18.40 -30.78 29.13
CA LEU A 241 -17.51 -30.18 28.15
C LEU A 241 -16.06 -30.26 28.66
N PRO A 242 -15.08 -30.52 27.78
CA PRO A 242 -13.69 -30.69 28.17
C PRO A 242 -13.05 -29.35 28.60
N ASP A 243 -12.38 -29.40 29.75
CA ASP A 243 -11.43 -28.41 30.27
C ASP A 243 -10.23 -28.26 29.33
N GLU A 244 -10.36 -27.48 28.24
CA GLU A 244 -9.20 -27.00 27.48
C GLU A 244 -9.42 -25.59 26.92
N PHE A 245 -9.64 -24.60 27.78
CA PHE A 245 -9.26 -23.21 27.45
C PHE A 245 -8.65 -22.54 28.67
N GLY A 246 -7.34 -22.30 28.55
CA GLY A 246 -6.52 -21.67 29.57
C GLY A 246 -7.02 -20.27 29.96
N ASN A 247 -6.73 -19.95 31.22
CA ASN A 247 -6.93 -18.67 31.90
C ASN A 247 -6.81 -17.45 30.98
N VAL A 248 -7.94 -16.87 30.61
CA VAL A 248 -8.02 -15.46 30.22
C VAL A 248 -8.31 -14.67 31.50
N GLN A 249 -7.28 -14.01 32.06
CA GLN A 249 -7.47 -13.03 33.11
C GLN A 249 -8.24 -11.83 32.52
N ILE A 250 -9.53 -11.74 32.84
CA ILE A 250 -10.32 -10.53 32.61
C ILE A 250 -9.97 -9.57 33.74
N LEU A 251 -9.12 -8.59 33.44
CA LEU A 251 -8.86 -7.46 34.33
C LEU A 251 -10.10 -6.55 34.30
N MET A 252 -10.94 -6.67 35.33
CA MET A 252 -12.01 -5.70 35.57
C MET A 252 -11.39 -4.38 36.04
N LEU A 253 -11.53 -3.34 35.23
CA LEU A 253 -11.43 -1.95 35.69
C LEU A 253 -12.69 -1.63 36.50
N GLN A 254 -12.49 -1.34 37.78
CA GLN A 254 -13.53 -0.83 38.68
C GLN A 254 -13.82 0.66 38.41
N PRO A 255 -15.02 1.14 38.77
CA PRO A 255 -15.59 2.42 38.33
C PRO A 255 -14.92 3.66 38.92
#